data_AF-A0AAU5JD18-F1
#
_entry.id   AF-A0AAU5JD18-F1
#
_cell.length_a   1.000
_cell.length_b   1.000
_cell.length_c   1.000
_cell.angle_alpha   90.00
_cell.angle_beta   90.00
_cell.angle_gamma   90.00
#
_symmetry.space_group_name_H-M   'P 1'
#
loop_
_entity.id
_entity.type
_entity.pdbx_description
1 polymer ?
#
loop_
_entity_poly.entity_id
_entity_poly.type
_entity_poly.pdbx_seq_one_letter_code
_entity_poly.pdbx_strand_id
1 'polypeptide(L)'
;MHTTQGKEADVVLLVLGAGGEKAGPRVWAASAPNLLNVAVSRARRRLFVVGDHDAWRGHQHFDVLARQLPCISEAEQAAMRELAPPVLAEGCRCR
;
A
#
# COMPACT_ATOMS: atom_id res chain seq x y z
N MET A 1 -12.00 19.77 2.54
CA MET A 1 -10.58 19.86 2.95
C MET A 1 -10.50 19.36 4.39
N HIS A 2 -10.24 18.07 4.57
CA HIS A 2 -10.04 17.49 5.90
C HIS A 2 -8.55 17.55 6.23
N THR A 3 -8.23 18.36 7.22
CA THR A 3 -6.93 18.50 7.85
C THR A 3 -6.56 17.20 8.55
N THR A 4 -5.53 16.50 8.06
CA THR A 4 -4.83 15.50 8.88
C THR A 4 -3.55 16.14 9.40
N GLN A 5 -3.67 16.82 10.54
CA GLN A 5 -2.54 17.29 11.32
C GLN A 5 -1.85 16.09 12.00
N GLY A 6 -0.55 15.93 11.74
CA GLY A 6 0.44 15.55 12.77
C GLY A 6 0.46 14.10 13.30
N LYS A 7 0.16 13.08 12.50
CA LYS A 7 0.36 11.67 12.90
C LYS A 7 1.17 10.90 11.86
N GLU A 8 2.47 11.13 11.87
CA GLU A 8 3.43 10.23 11.23
C GLU A 8 3.46 8.89 11.97
N ALA A 9 3.77 7.81 11.25
CA ALA A 9 3.88 6.45 11.76
C ALA A 9 5.25 5.86 11.41
N ASP A 10 5.79 5.01 12.28
CA ASP A 10 7.07 4.33 12.01
C ASP A 10 6.99 3.44 10.77
N VAL A 11 5.84 2.78 10.57
CA VAL A 11 5.56 1.94 9.43
C VAL A 11 4.19 2.30 8.85
N VAL A 12 4.11 2.46 7.54
CA VAL A 12 2.85 2.62 6.80
C VAL A 12 2.65 1.40 5.90
N LEU A 13 1.46 0.82 5.96
CA LEU A 13 1.02 -0.24 5.06
C LEU A 13 -0.08 0.31 4.14
N LEU A 14 0.26 0.51 2.86
CA LEU A 14 -0.67 0.96 1.82
C LEU A 14 -1.24 -0.26 1.09
N VAL A 15 -2.52 -0.55 1.31
CA VAL A 15 -3.20 -1.66 0.64
C VAL A 15 -4.03 -1.13 -0.53
N LEU A 16 -3.67 -1.55 -1.74
CA LEU A 16 -4.26 -1.14 -3.00
C LEU A 16 -5.19 -2.24 -3.53
N GLY A 17 -6.51 -2.02 -3.40
CA GLY A 17 -7.49 -2.94 -3.96
C GLY A 17 -7.57 -2.86 -5.49
N ALA A 18 -7.56 -3.99 -6.17
CA ALA A 18 -7.94 -4.05 -7.58
C ALA A 18 -9.47 -4.07 -7.66
N GLY A 19 -10.08 -2.97 -8.10
CA GLY A 19 -11.54 -2.89 -8.30
C GLY A 19 -12.02 -3.73 -9.49
N GLY A 20 -11.74 -5.04 -9.50
CA GLY A 20 -12.04 -5.95 -10.61
C GLY A 20 -11.59 -5.42 -11.98
N GLU A 21 -12.36 -5.77 -13.01
CA GLU A 21 -12.19 -5.33 -14.41
C GLU A 21 -12.35 -3.80 -14.58
N LYS A 22 -12.99 -3.11 -13.63
CA LYS A 22 -13.31 -1.69 -13.77
C LYS A 22 -12.11 -0.83 -13.35
N ALA A 23 -11.52 -0.11 -14.30
CA ALA A 23 -10.40 0.80 -14.05
C ALA A 23 -10.76 2.05 -13.22
N GLY A 24 -12.05 2.41 -13.12
CA GLY A 24 -12.53 3.66 -12.49
C GLY A 24 -12.00 3.93 -11.07
N PRO A 25 -12.07 2.97 -10.12
CA PRO A 25 -11.53 3.16 -8.77
C PRO A 25 -10.01 3.38 -8.72
N ARG A 26 -9.25 2.72 -9.62
CA ARG A 26 -7.79 2.90 -9.73
C ARG A 26 -7.46 4.28 -10.29
N VAL A 27 -8.17 4.71 -11.33
CA VAL A 27 -8.02 6.06 -11.90
C VAL A 27 -8.35 7.13 -10.86
N TRP A 28 -9.44 6.98 -10.09
CA TRP A 28 -9.77 7.92 -9.01
C TRP A 28 -8.67 7.98 -7.94
N ALA A 29 -8.19 6.82 -7.47
CA ALA A 29 -7.14 6.74 -6.46
C ALA A 29 -5.80 7.31 -6.94
N ALA A 30 -5.50 7.19 -8.25
CA ALA A 30 -4.31 7.77 -8.88
C ALA A 30 -4.48 9.25 -9.26
N SER A 31 -5.71 9.72 -9.49
CA SER A 31 -5.98 11.09 -9.95
C SER A 31 -5.80 12.15 -8.86
N ALA A 32 -5.96 11.76 -7.60
CA ALA A 32 -5.65 12.63 -6.48
C ALA A 32 -4.21 12.35 -6.03
N PRO A 33 -3.30 13.35 -6.04
CA PRO A 33 -1.93 13.16 -5.53
C PRO A 33 -1.89 12.77 -4.05
N ASN A 34 -3.01 12.89 -3.34
CA ASN A 34 -3.06 12.82 -1.89
C ASN A 34 -2.88 11.42 -1.33
N LEU A 35 -3.33 10.33 -1.95
CA LEU A 35 -3.24 9.00 -1.31
C LEU A 35 -1.78 8.53 -1.18
N LEU A 36 -1.03 8.58 -2.29
CA LEU A 36 0.37 8.20 -2.28
C LEU A 36 1.22 9.18 -1.47
N ASN A 37 1.02 10.49 -1.67
CA ASN A 37 1.77 11.49 -0.92
C ASN A 37 1.49 11.41 0.58
N VAL A 38 0.26 11.09 0.99
CA VAL A 38 -0.08 10.87 2.41
C VAL A 38 0.59 9.62 2.93
N ALA A 39 0.60 8.51 2.18
CA ALA A 39 1.26 7.29 2.62
C ALA A 39 2.79 7.49 2.78
N VAL A 40 3.42 8.16 1.82
CA VAL A 40 4.85 8.46 1.82
C VAL A 40 5.21 9.45 2.94
N SER A 41 4.51 10.58 3.04
CA SER A 41 4.81 11.62 4.04
C SER A 41 4.50 11.21 5.48
N ARG A 42 3.63 10.20 5.68
CA ARG A 42 3.38 9.64 7.02
C ARG A 42 4.37 8.56 7.42
N ALA A 43 5.13 7.97 6.50
CA ALA A 43 6.05 6.88 6.82
C ALA A 43 7.41 7.42 7.30
N ARG A 44 7.78 7.16 8.57
CA ARG A 44 9.08 7.57 9.12
C ARG A 44 10.21 6.58 8.80
N ARG A 45 9.95 5.28 8.84
CA ARG A 45 10.97 4.25 8.63
C ARG A 45 10.70 3.37 7.42
N ARG A 46 9.47 2.87 7.27
CA ARG A 46 9.13 1.91 6.20
C ARG A 46 7.75 2.18 5.61
N LEU A 47 7.67 2.09 4.28
CA LEU A 47 6.42 2.04 3.54
C LEU A 47 6.35 0.67 2.85
N PHE A 48 5.28 -0.07 3.14
CA PHE A 48 4.94 -1.30 2.44
C PHE A 48 3.72 -1.07 1.58
N VAL A 49 3.75 -1.54 0.35
CA VAL A 49 2.63 -1.42 -0.60
C VAL A 49 2.19 -2.83 -0.98
N VAL A 50 0.91 -3.12 -0.83
CA VAL A 50 0.33 -4.43 -1.15
C VAL A 50 -0.76 -4.22 -2.18
N GLY A 51 -0.61 -4.81 -3.37
CA GLY A 51 -1.57 -4.72 -4.45
C GLY A 51 -1.06 -5.42 -5.72
N ASP A 52 -1.90 -5.46 -6.75
CA ASP A 52 -1.54 -5.99 -8.06
C ASP A 52 -0.61 -5.02 -8.78
N HIS A 53 0.69 -5.34 -8.80
CA HIS A 53 1.72 -4.47 -9.36
C HIS A 53 1.42 -4.10 -10.83
N ASP A 54 0.96 -5.04 -11.64
CA ASP A 54 0.68 -4.79 -13.06
C ASP A 54 -0.58 -3.94 -13.27
N ALA A 55 -1.60 -4.13 -12.43
CA ALA A 55 -2.79 -3.29 -12.47
C ALA A 55 -2.51 -1.84 -12.06
N TRP A 56 -1.44 -1.57 -11.29
CA TRP A 56 -1.16 -0.23 -10.74
C TRP A 56 -0.02 0.52 -11.43
N ARG A 57 1.01 -0.17 -11.96
CA ARG A 57 2.22 0.47 -12.51
C ARG A 57 2.00 1.43 -13.68
N GLY A 58 0.88 1.30 -14.39
CA GLY A 58 0.52 2.18 -15.51
C GLY A 58 -0.22 3.45 -15.12
N HIS A 59 -0.58 3.61 -13.84
CA HIS A 59 -1.32 4.77 -13.36
C HIS A 59 -0.39 5.90 -12.87
N GLN A 60 -0.87 7.14 -12.99
CA GLN A 60 -0.12 8.35 -12.60
C GLN A 60 0.42 8.24 -11.16
N HIS A 61 1.69 8.59 -10.96
CA HIS A 61 2.44 8.53 -9.69
C HIS A 61 2.78 7.10 -9.22
N PHE A 62 1.97 6.11 -9.56
CA PHE A 62 2.25 4.69 -9.31
C PHE A 62 3.32 4.13 -10.25
N ASP A 63 3.56 4.77 -11.39
CA ASP A 63 4.68 4.49 -12.30
C ASP A 63 6.05 4.77 -11.63
N VAL A 64 6.14 5.83 -10.83
CA VAL A 64 7.34 6.18 -10.07
C VAL A 64 7.48 5.21 -8.90
N LEU A 65 6.38 4.93 -8.19
CA LEU A 65 6.33 3.98 -7.09
C LEU A 65 6.86 2.59 -7.51
N ALA A 66 6.34 2.07 -8.62
CA ALA A 66 6.71 0.77 -9.18
C ALA A 66 8.18 0.68 -9.58
N ARG A 67 8.80 1.81 -9.98
CA ARG A 67 10.23 1.85 -10.31
C ARG A 67 11.13 1.99 -9.08
N GLN A 68 10.65 2.64 -8.02
CA GLN A 68 11.47 3.00 -6.86
C GLN A 68 11.42 1.98 -5.73
N LEU A 69 10.30 1.27 -5.56
CA LEU A 69 10.18 0.25 -4.53
C LEU A 69 10.60 -1.12 -5.08
N PRO A 70 11.47 -1.87 -4.35
CA PRO A 70 11.73 -3.25 -4.69
C PRO A 70 10.44 -4.07 -4.52
N CYS A 71 10.13 -4.90 -5.52
CA CYS A 71 9.07 -5.89 -5.40
C CYS A 71 9.65 -7.18 -4.81
N ILE A 72 8.94 -7.76 -3.84
CA ILE A 72 9.21 -9.12 -3.39
C ILE A 72 8.65 -10.10 -4.43
N SER A 73 9.40 -11.16 -4.72
CA SER A 73 8.95 -12.25 -5.56
C SER A 73 7.79 -13.02 -4.92
N GLU A 74 7.04 -13.77 -5.72
CA GLU A 74 6.00 -14.66 -5.21
C GLU A 74 6.56 -15.68 -4.22
N ALA A 75 7.80 -16.16 -4.44
CA ALA A 75 8.48 -17.07 -3.54
C ALA A 75 8.79 -16.43 -2.18
N GLU A 76 9.29 -15.19 -2.17
CA GLU A 76 9.53 -14.43 -0.93
C GLU A 76 8.21 -14.11 -0.21
N GLN A 77 7.16 -13.80 -0.95
CA GLN A 77 5.83 -13.57 -0.39
C GLN A 77 5.25 -14.86 0.23
N ALA A 78 5.43 -16.01 -0.43
CA ALA A 78 5.00 -17.30 0.09
C ALA A 78 5.77 -17.67 1.37
N ALA A 79 7.10 -17.49 1.38
CA ALA A 79 7.92 -17.70 2.57
C ALA A 79 7.48 -16.81 3.74
N MET A 80 7.14 -15.54 3.47
CA MET A 80 6.62 -14.62 4.49
C MET A 80 5.28 -15.08 5.05
N ARG A 81 4.39 -15.65 4.22
CA ARG A 81 3.09 -16.20 4.66
C ARG A 81 3.25 -17.46 5.49
N GLU A 82 4.23 -18.30 5.16
CA GLU A 82 4.54 -19.52 5.93
C GLU A 82 5.10 -19.18 7.32
N LEU A 83 5.88 -18.11 7.42
CA LEU A 83 6.38 -17.57 8.69
C LEU A 83 5.33 -16.81 9.50
N ALA A 84 4.31 -16.25 8.84
CA ALA A 84 3.27 -15.48 9.49
C ALA A 84 2.25 -16.40 10.19
N PRO A 85 1.91 -16.17 11.47
CA PRO A 85 0.88 -16.97 12.11
C PRO A 85 -0.46 -16.77 11.38
N PRO A 86 -1.19 -17.85 11.04
CA PRO A 86 -2.42 -17.79 10.25
C PRO A 86 -3.55 -17.03 10.96
N VAL A 87 -3.41 -16.83 12.27
CA VAL A 87 -4.28 -16.03 13.12
C VAL A 87 -3.38 -15.23 14.04
N LEU A 88 -3.60 -13.91 14.13
CA LEU A 88 -2.97 -13.11 15.17
C LEU A 88 -3.40 -13.70 16.52
N ALA A 89 -2.44 -14.14 17.34
CA ALA A 89 -2.69 -14.90 18.56
C ALA A 89 -3.62 -14.18 19.56
N GLU A 90 -3.71 -12.86 19.44
CA GLU A 90 -4.69 -12.03 20.14
C GLU A 90 -5.52 -11.27 19.08
N GLY A 91 -6.84 -11.28 19.21
CA GLY A 91 -7.72 -10.51 18.32
C GLY A 91 -7.27 -9.04 18.23
N CYS A 92 -7.47 -8.40 17.07
CA CYS A 92 -7.08 -6.99 16.82
C CYS A 92 -7.53 -6.12 18.00
N ARG A 93 -6.60 -5.70 18.86
CA ARG A 93 -6.86 -4.78 19.99
C ARG A 93 -6.98 -3.33 19.51
N CYS A 94 -7.60 -3.17 18.36
CA CYS A 94 -7.73 -1.94 17.61
C CYS A 94 -9.01 -1.25 18.12
N ARG A 95 -8.88 -0.46 19.19
CA ARG A 95 -9.94 0.46 19.66
C ARG A 95 -10.02 1.68 18.76
#